data_AF-A0AAJ2HH04-F1
#
_entry.id   AF-A0AAJ2HH04-F1
#
_cell.length_a   1.000
_cell.length_b   1.000
_cell.length_c   1.000
_cell.angle_alpha   90.00
_cell.angle_beta   90.00
_cell.angle_gamma   90.00
#
_symmetry.space_group_name_H-M   'P 1'
#
loop_
_entity.id
_entity.type
_entity.pdbx_description
1 polymer ?
#
loop_
_entity_poly.entity_id
_entity_poly.type
_entity_poly.pdbx_seq_one_letter_code
_entity_poly.pdbx_strand_id
1 'polypeptide(L)'
;MNDSRKRGPQRIGDTTGDLLSTIEAMREKHRQRVEAAALPGETFEQAEARVLRRDERTQASNVSTVSEQMERAKERGKALSLVRKPPKGDEQADFLVPNLYDVAGRDNRGVMDVAVFRLSKKDKRAGEMMRYELPDGYVEVSAGAHGMASVWDYDIVLMMVSHLTEGMNRYRDGKDAMPGRVFRPHVSDILKFARRGDGSRQVEEIEAALDRLRGTTIKTVRENGKFRTTEAEGLIARYRVLSRTDTKKIASVEIEAPEWIYREVVEGKKPDVLTVHPDYFLIDPGIGRFLYRLARRVAGETDAKWSFQTIYERSGSTGSFKKFCQNLRKVITANDLPEYDLREEAGQSGAQLIMTKRDAIPMLPPGT
;
A
#
# COMPACT_ATOMS: atom_id res chain seq x y z
N MET A 1 3.38 58.33 -0.99
CA MET A 1 2.01 58.77 -1.35
C MET A 1 1.33 57.65 -2.12
N ASN A 2 0.52 56.85 -1.45
CA ASN A 2 -0.41 55.91 -2.09
C ASN A 2 -1.78 56.19 -1.47
N ASP A 3 -2.60 56.95 -2.19
CA ASP A 3 -3.91 57.39 -1.72
C ASP A 3 -4.96 56.30 -1.98
N SER A 4 -5.70 55.99 -0.93
CA SER A 4 -6.66 54.91 -0.84
C SER A 4 -8.06 55.51 -0.95
N ARG A 5 -8.66 55.49 -2.14
CA ARG A 5 -10.07 55.89 -2.30
C ARG A 5 -11.00 54.73 -1.97
N LYS A 6 -11.42 54.71 -0.70
CA LYS A 6 -12.61 54.00 -0.20
C LYS A 6 -13.84 54.47 -0.98
N ARG A 7 -14.53 53.57 -1.70
CA ARG A 7 -15.91 53.82 -2.17
C ARG A 7 -16.85 53.62 -0.98
N GLY A 8 -17.58 54.67 -0.63
CA GLY A 8 -18.65 54.59 0.38
C GLY A 8 -19.90 53.84 -0.15
N PRO A 9 -20.81 53.42 0.74
CA PRO A 9 -21.99 52.65 0.36
C PRO A 9 -22.98 53.50 -0.47
N GLN A 10 -23.36 52.98 -1.65
CA GLN A 10 -24.32 53.61 -2.56
C GLN A 10 -25.75 53.50 -2.01
N ARG A 11 -26.57 54.54 -2.22
CA ARG A 11 -27.97 54.61 -1.78
C ARG A 11 -28.83 53.66 -2.64
N ILE A 12 -29.80 53.00 -2.01
CA ILE A 12 -30.64 51.90 -2.56
C ILE A 12 -31.49 52.29 -3.80
N GLY A 13 -31.43 53.54 -4.28
CA GLY A 13 -32.14 54.00 -5.49
C GLY A 13 -31.37 53.86 -6.82
N ASP A 14 -30.05 53.68 -6.81
CA ASP A 14 -29.23 53.64 -8.04
C ASP A 14 -29.12 52.24 -8.67
N THR A 15 -29.48 51.18 -7.93
CA THR A 15 -29.36 49.78 -8.41
C THR A 15 -30.48 49.40 -9.37
N THR A 16 -31.65 50.03 -9.28
CA THR A 16 -32.80 49.76 -10.16
C THR A 16 -32.58 50.24 -11.60
N GLY A 17 -31.86 51.35 -11.80
CA GLY A 17 -31.54 51.86 -13.14
C GLY A 17 -30.51 50.99 -13.88
N ASP A 18 -29.53 50.47 -13.15
CA ASP A 18 -28.46 49.61 -13.69
C ASP A 18 -28.96 48.18 -14.00
N LEU A 19 -29.95 47.70 -13.22
CA LEU A 19 -30.65 46.46 -13.51
C LEU A 19 -31.55 46.59 -14.74
N LEU A 20 -32.28 47.70 -14.89
CA LEU A 20 -33.13 47.93 -16.06
C LEU A 20 -32.33 48.03 -17.35
N SER A 21 -31.21 48.78 -17.36
CA SER A 21 -30.33 48.88 -18.53
C SER A 21 -29.70 47.53 -18.90
N THR A 22 -29.34 46.72 -17.89
CA THR A 22 -28.83 45.36 -18.10
C THR A 22 -29.89 44.43 -18.69
N ILE A 23 -31.14 44.51 -18.21
CA ILE A 23 -32.27 43.72 -18.72
C ILE A 23 -32.61 44.13 -20.16
N GLU A 24 -32.58 45.43 -20.47
CA GLU A 24 -32.79 45.94 -21.82
C GLU A 24 -31.70 45.48 -22.79
N ALA A 25 -30.42 45.55 -22.38
CA ALA A 25 -29.31 45.05 -23.17
C ALA A 25 -29.39 43.52 -23.42
N MET A 26 -29.84 42.75 -22.41
CA MET A 26 -30.08 41.31 -22.57
C MET A 26 -31.24 41.01 -23.53
N ARG A 27 -32.34 41.78 -23.46
CA ARG A 27 -33.48 41.65 -24.36
C ARG A 27 -33.13 41.98 -25.80
N GLU A 28 -32.34 43.03 -26.02
CA GLU A 28 -31.89 43.43 -27.35
C GLU A 28 -30.98 42.37 -27.97
N LYS A 29 -30.04 41.84 -27.19
CA LYS A 29 -29.15 40.76 -27.64
C LYS A 29 -29.92 39.46 -27.92
N HIS A 30 -30.95 39.15 -27.12
CA HIS A 30 -31.83 38.00 -27.35
C HIS A 30 -32.65 38.18 -28.64
N ARG A 31 -33.23 39.37 -28.85
CA ARG A 31 -33.97 39.72 -30.09
C ARG A 31 -33.09 39.54 -31.33
N GLN A 32 -31.88 40.11 -31.33
CA GLN A 32 -30.93 39.96 -32.44
C GLN A 32 -30.57 38.50 -32.72
N ARG A 33 -30.45 37.68 -31.66
CA ARG A 33 -30.16 36.24 -31.80
C ARG A 33 -31.33 35.46 -32.38
N VAL A 34 -32.57 35.82 -32.03
CA VAL A 34 -33.78 35.20 -32.58
C VAL A 34 -33.96 35.59 -34.05
N GLU A 35 -33.77 36.87 -34.39
CA GLU A 35 -33.87 37.37 -35.77
C GLU A 35 -32.81 36.74 -36.69
N ALA A 36 -31.56 36.62 -36.22
CA ALA A 36 -30.49 35.96 -36.99
C ALA A 36 -30.75 34.46 -37.22
N ALA A 37 -31.57 33.83 -36.36
CA ALA A 37 -31.92 32.42 -36.45
C ALA A 37 -33.26 32.17 -37.19
N ALA A 38 -33.98 33.22 -37.59
CA ALA A 38 -35.29 33.12 -38.24
C ALA A 38 -35.16 32.60 -39.68
N LEU A 39 -36.09 31.74 -40.10
CA LEU A 39 -36.16 31.21 -41.46
C LEU A 39 -37.02 32.12 -42.36
N PRO A 40 -36.84 32.11 -43.71
CA PRO A 40 -37.64 32.93 -44.61
C PRO A 40 -39.15 32.64 -44.47
N GLY A 41 -39.94 33.65 -44.11
CA GLY A 41 -41.39 33.54 -43.92
C GLY A 41 -41.87 33.16 -42.51
N GLU A 42 -40.96 32.99 -41.55
CA GLU A 42 -41.28 32.71 -40.15
C GLU A 42 -41.58 34.00 -39.38
N THR A 43 -42.61 34.00 -38.53
CA THR A 43 -42.87 35.14 -37.62
C THR A 43 -41.90 35.13 -36.44
N PHE A 44 -41.65 36.30 -35.83
CA PHE A 44 -40.69 36.42 -34.72
C PHE A 44 -41.04 35.49 -33.54
N GLU A 45 -42.32 35.37 -33.18
CA GLU A 45 -42.78 34.49 -32.09
C GLU A 45 -42.52 33.00 -32.40
N GLN A 46 -42.65 32.59 -33.67
CA GLN A 46 -42.37 31.21 -34.09
C GLN A 46 -40.87 30.91 -34.05
N ALA A 47 -40.03 31.85 -34.50
CA ALA A 47 -38.58 31.74 -34.43
C ALA A 47 -38.09 31.68 -32.96
N GLU A 48 -38.67 32.50 -32.08
CA GLU A 48 -38.33 32.53 -30.65
C GLU A 48 -38.66 31.19 -29.96
N ALA A 49 -39.88 30.67 -30.17
CA ALA A 49 -40.31 29.39 -29.60
C ALA A 49 -39.49 28.18 -30.09
N ARG A 50 -38.88 28.29 -31.28
CA ARG A 50 -37.98 27.26 -31.83
C ARG A 50 -36.58 27.36 -31.24
N VAL A 51 -36.05 28.58 -31.08
CA VAL A 51 -34.75 28.81 -30.44
C VAL A 51 -34.78 28.38 -28.97
N LEU A 52 -35.84 28.71 -28.23
CA LEU A 52 -36.03 28.27 -26.85
C LEU A 52 -36.03 26.74 -26.71
N ARG A 53 -36.82 26.02 -27.53
CA ARG A 53 -36.83 24.54 -27.51
C ARG A 53 -35.48 23.93 -27.88
N ARG A 54 -34.70 24.58 -28.74
CA ARG A 54 -33.34 24.13 -29.12
C ARG A 54 -32.36 24.35 -27.97
N ASP A 55 -32.41 25.52 -27.33
CA ASP A 55 -31.56 25.85 -26.19
C ASP A 55 -31.89 24.94 -24.99
N GLU A 56 -33.16 24.69 -24.70
CA GLU A 56 -33.60 23.73 -23.67
C GLU A 56 -33.09 22.31 -23.93
N ARG A 57 -33.18 21.83 -25.18
CA ARG A 57 -32.63 20.51 -25.57
C ARG A 57 -31.11 20.45 -25.43
N THR A 58 -30.41 21.53 -25.82
CA THR A 58 -28.94 21.62 -25.73
C THR A 58 -28.48 21.71 -24.28
N GLN A 59 -29.23 22.44 -23.44
CA GLN A 59 -28.97 22.56 -22.01
C GLN A 59 -29.24 21.23 -21.30
N ALA A 60 -30.34 20.54 -21.63
CA ALA A 60 -30.64 19.21 -21.11
C ALA A 60 -29.57 18.17 -21.51
N SER A 61 -29.12 18.17 -22.78
CA SER A 61 -28.04 17.27 -23.23
C SER A 61 -26.70 17.57 -22.58
N ASN A 62 -26.38 18.85 -22.34
CA ASN A 62 -25.15 19.26 -21.68
C ASN A 62 -25.18 18.92 -20.18
N VAL A 63 -26.33 19.08 -19.51
CA VAL A 63 -26.50 18.69 -18.11
C VAL A 63 -26.41 17.17 -17.96
N SER A 64 -27.01 16.39 -18.87
CA SER A 64 -26.89 14.92 -18.83
C SER A 64 -25.45 14.46 -19.04
N THR A 65 -24.73 15.00 -20.04
CA THR A 65 -23.32 14.66 -20.27
C THR A 65 -22.41 15.07 -19.11
N VAL A 66 -22.63 16.24 -18.50
CA VAL A 66 -21.85 16.65 -17.32
C VAL A 66 -22.17 15.74 -16.13
N SER A 67 -23.43 15.38 -15.89
CA SER A 67 -23.81 14.46 -14.82
C SER A 67 -23.24 13.05 -15.03
N GLU A 68 -23.24 12.54 -16.25
CA GLU A 68 -22.65 11.24 -16.61
C GLU A 68 -21.11 11.25 -16.50
N GLN A 69 -20.47 12.36 -16.88
CA GLN A 69 -19.01 12.52 -16.70
C GLN A 69 -18.64 12.65 -15.22
N MET A 70 -19.46 13.34 -14.43
CA MET A 70 -19.28 13.44 -12.98
C MET A 70 -19.50 12.09 -12.29
N GLU A 71 -20.52 11.33 -12.66
CA GLU A 71 -20.75 9.98 -12.12
C GLU A 71 -19.66 9.00 -12.58
N ARG A 72 -19.20 9.04 -13.84
CA ARG A 72 -18.02 8.25 -14.27
C ARG A 72 -16.73 8.67 -13.56
N ALA A 73 -16.56 9.94 -13.23
CA ALA A 73 -15.43 10.43 -12.44
C ALA A 73 -15.53 9.99 -10.97
N LYS A 74 -16.75 9.90 -10.42
CA LYS A 74 -17.05 9.42 -9.07
C LYS A 74 -16.91 7.90 -8.97
N GLU A 75 -17.29 7.14 -10.01
CA GLU A 75 -17.02 5.70 -10.15
C GLU A 75 -15.53 5.41 -10.35
N ARG A 76 -14.81 6.22 -11.12
CA ARG A 76 -13.33 6.17 -11.19
C ARG A 76 -12.67 6.59 -9.87
N GLY A 77 -13.36 7.41 -9.08
CA GLY A 77 -12.96 7.88 -7.76
C GLY A 77 -13.29 6.91 -6.63
N LYS A 78 -14.10 5.86 -6.89
CA LYS A 78 -14.18 4.68 -6.02
C LYS A 78 -12.77 4.10 -5.98
N ALA A 79 -12.12 4.23 -4.82
CA ALA A 79 -10.69 4.04 -4.65
C ALA A 79 -10.21 2.82 -5.44
N LEU A 80 -9.29 3.03 -6.39
CA LEU A 80 -8.58 1.94 -7.05
C LEU A 80 -8.07 1.01 -5.95
N SER A 81 -8.63 -0.20 -5.89
CA SER A 81 -8.20 -1.26 -4.98
C SER A 81 -6.67 -1.37 -5.06
N LEU A 82 -6.02 -1.19 -3.92
CA LEU A 82 -4.59 -1.39 -3.71
C LEU A 82 -4.25 -2.88 -3.63
N VAL A 83 -5.25 -3.73 -3.40
CA VAL A 83 -5.16 -5.18 -3.56
C VAL A 83 -5.33 -5.52 -5.04
N ARG A 84 -4.30 -6.15 -5.62
CA ARG A 84 -4.31 -6.63 -7.01
C ARG A 84 -5.15 -7.90 -7.14
N LYS A 85 -5.63 -8.18 -8.35
CA LYS A 85 -6.30 -9.46 -8.63
C LYS A 85 -5.31 -10.63 -8.48
N PRO A 86 -5.75 -11.77 -7.92
CA PRO A 86 -5.01 -13.03 -7.96
C PRO A 86 -4.49 -13.36 -9.38
N PRO A 87 -3.28 -13.93 -9.52
CA PRO A 87 -2.85 -14.50 -10.80
C PRO A 87 -3.75 -15.67 -11.22
N LYS A 88 -3.72 -16.04 -12.51
CA LYS A 88 -4.47 -17.20 -13.01
C LYS A 88 -3.90 -18.48 -12.39
N GLY A 89 -4.77 -19.39 -11.94
CA GLY A 89 -4.36 -20.67 -11.32
C GLY A 89 -4.15 -20.61 -9.81
N ASP A 90 -4.38 -19.46 -9.18
CA ASP A 90 -4.19 -19.23 -7.74
C ASP A 90 -5.33 -19.81 -6.87
N GLU A 91 -6.48 -20.11 -7.46
CA GLU A 91 -7.64 -20.69 -6.78
C GLU A 91 -7.51 -22.20 -6.54
N GLN A 92 -6.58 -22.87 -7.24
CA GLN A 92 -6.47 -24.32 -7.23
C GLN A 92 -5.42 -24.77 -6.22
N ALA A 93 -5.88 -25.21 -5.05
CA ALA A 93 -5.07 -26.06 -4.18
C ALA A 93 -4.72 -27.35 -4.96
N ASP A 94 -3.45 -27.75 -4.96
CA ASP A 94 -3.03 -29.00 -5.61
C ASP A 94 -3.52 -30.18 -4.75
N PHE A 95 -4.77 -30.61 -4.99
CA PHE A 95 -5.43 -31.67 -4.21
C PHE A 95 -4.69 -33.01 -4.25
N LEU A 96 -3.85 -33.22 -5.26
CA LEU A 96 -3.18 -34.49 -5.54
C LEU A 96 -1.73 -34.55 -5.05
N VAL A 97 -1.14 -33.41 -4.66
CA VAL A 97 0.21 -33.36 -4.08
C VAL A 97 0.10 -32.48 -2.84
N PRO A 98 0.14 -33.04 -1.62
CA PRO A 98 0.27 -32.24 -0.40
C PRO A 98 1.57 -31.44 -0.52
N ASN A 99 1.48 -30.20 -0.99
CA ASN A 99 2.67 -29.46 -1.28
C ASN A 99 3.23 -29.01 0.07
N LEU A 100 4.48 -29.34 0.36
CA LEU A 100 5.19 -28.82 1.54
C LEU A 100 5.18 -27.27 1.55
N TYR A 101 4.80 -26.66 0.43
CA TYR A 101 4.76 -25.23 0.15
C TYR A 101 3.36 -24.58 0.28
N ASP A 102 2.30 -25.33 0.61
CA ASP A 102 0.97 -24.78 0.96
C ASP A 102 0.92 -24.34 2.45
N VAL A 103 2.01 -23.74 2.92
CA VAL A 103 2.15 -23.29 4.31
C VAL A 103 1.60 -21.88 4.42
N ALA A 104 0.77 -21.63 5.44
CA ALA A 104 0.32 -20.28 5.76
C ALA A 104 1.54 -19.38 5.98
N GLY A 105 1.58 -18.23 5.31
CA GLY A 105 2.69 -17.30 5.40
C GLY A 105 2.92 -16.86 6.86
N ARG A 106 4.18 -16.81 7.28
CA ARG A 106 4.59 -16.36 8.60
C ARG A 106 5.68 -15.31 8.49
N ASP A 107 5.57 -14.28 9.31
CA ASP A 107 6.54 -13.18 9.42
C ASP A 107 7.16 -13.18 10.81
N ASN A 108 8.43 -12.77 10.88
CA ASN A 108 9.12 -12.64 12.15
C ASN A 108 8.62 -11.42 12.91
N ARG A 109 8.17 -11.62 14.15
CA ARG A 109 7.53 -10.59 14.97
C ARG A 109 8.48 -9.43 15.33
N GLY A 110 9.77 -9.69 15.45
CA GLY A 110 10.81 -8.73 15.88
C GLY A 110 11.12 -7.63 14.86
N VAL A 111 10.75 -7.82 13.60
CA VAL A 111 11.06 -6.88 12.49
C VAL A 111 9.80 -6.36 11.78
N MET A 112 8.61 -6.49 12.38
CA MET A 112 7.35 -6.03 11.79
C MET A 112 7.08 -4.54 12.05
N ASP A 113 7.68 -3.97 13.09
CA ASP A 113 7.46 -2.57 13.50
C ASP A 113 8.41 -1.58 12.81
N VAL A 114 9.51 -2.07 12.23
CA VAL A 114 10.48 -1.31 11.43
C VAL A 114 10.66 -1.92 10.04
N ALA A 115 10.90 -1.10 9.03
CA ALA A 115 11.12 -1.59 7.67
C ALA A 115 12.57 -2.09 7.51
N VAL A 116 12.75 -3.41 7.48
CA VAL A 116 14.05 -4.04 7.15
C VAL A 116 14.32 -4.11 5.64
N PHE A 117 13.58 -3.34 4.86
CA PHE A 117 13.56 -3.35 3.41
C PHE A 117 13.13 -1.98 2.88
N ARG A 118 13.34 -1.75 1.58
CA ARG A 118 12.79 -0.58 0.88
C ARG A 118 11.34 -0.78 0.45
N LEU A 119 10.57 0.31 0.45
CA LEU A 119 9.17 0.33 -0.01
C LEU A 119 9.00 0.61 -1.51
N SER A 120 10.03 1.14 -2.17
CA SER A 120 9.96 1.56 -3.58
C SER A 120 10.43 0.45 -4.51
N LYS A 121 9.72 0.19 -5.62
CA LYS A 121 10.21 -0.69 -6.70
C LYS A 121 11.38 -0.04 -7.46
N LYS A 122 11.33 1.28 -7.65
CA LYS A 122 12.24 2.05 -8.52
C LYS A 122 13.56 2.42 -7.83
N ASP A 123 13.46 2.98 -6.64
CA ASP A 123 14.60 3.49 -5.88
C ASP A 123 15.29 2.33 -5.16
N LYS A 124 16.45 1.89 -5.66
CA LYS A 124 17.17 0.70 -5.17
C LYS A 124 17.97 0.93 -3.90
N ARG A 125 18.26 2.18 -3.53
CA ARG A 125 19.01 2.52 -2.32
C ARG A 125 20.34 1.78 -2.18
N ALA A 126 21.09 1.64 -3.29
CA ALA A 126 22.36 0.92 -3.29
C ALA A 126 23.41 1.69 -2.48
N GLY A 127 24.05 1.02 -1.52
CA GLY A 127 25.03 1.62 -0.60
C GLY A 127 24.45 2.57 0.45
N GLU A 128 23.12 2.70 0.55
CA GLU A 128 22.48 3.52 1.57
C GLU A 128 22.26 2.75 2.87
N MET A 129 22.00 3.50 3.94
CA MET A 129 21.64 2.98 5.25
C MET A 129 20.38 3.68 5.77
N MET A 130 19.50 2.92 6.44
CA MET A 130 18.41 3.43 7.27
C MET A 130 18.75 3.23 8.73
N ARG A 131 18.37 4.17 9.58
CA ARG A 131 18.51 4.04 11.03
C ARG A 131 17.18 4.34 11.71
N TYR A 132 16.79 3.46 12.61
CA TYR A 132 15.58 3.53 13.40
C TYR A 132 15.96 3.63 14.88
N GLU A 133 15.58 4.71 15.53
CA GLU A 133 15.73 4.85 16.97
C GLU A 133 14.58 4.12 17.68
N LEU A 134 14.94 3.32 18.70
CA LEU A 134 14.03 2.58 19.54
C LEU A 134 14.23 3.01 21.01
N PRO A 135 13.27 2.78 21.91
CA PRO A 135 13.41 3.17 23.32
C PRO A 135 14.63 2.54 24.03
N ASP A 136 15.08 1.37 23.57
CA ASP A 136 16.12 0.53 24.17
C ASP A 136 17.35 0.37 23.25
N GLY A 137 17.51 1.25 22.26
CA GLY A 137 18.66 1.25 21.35
C GLY A 137 18.29 1.66 19.93
N TYR A 138 18.88 1.04 18.92
CA TYR A 138 18.60 1.38 17.53
C TYR A 138 18.79 0.20 16.58
N VAL A 139 18.14 0.28 15.42
CA VAL A 139 18.29 -0.67 14.31
C VAL A 139 18.80 0.07 13.08
N GLU A 140 19.90 -0.40 12.51
CA GLU A 140 20.46 0.06 11.24
C GLU A 140 20.21 -0.99 10.16
N VAL A 141 19.75 -0.56 8.98
CA VAL A 141 19.53 -1.43 7.82
C VAL A 141 20.37 -0.90 6.67
N SER A 142 21.39 -1.66 6.30
CA SER A 142 22.38 -1.27 5.29
C SER A 142 22.20 -2.06 4.01
N ALA A 143 22.36 -1.39 2.87
CA ALA A 143 22.25 -2.00 1.55
C ALA A 143 23.61 -2.33 0.93
N GLY A 144 23.68 -3.47 0.24
CA GLY A 144 24.82 -3.85 -0.57
C GLY A 144 24.84 -3.16 -1.95
N ALA A 145 25.81 -3.56 -2.78
CA ALA A 145 26.03 -3.00 -4.12
C ALA A 145 24.83 -3.20 -5.07
N HIS A 146 24.06 -4.27 -4.91
CA HIS A 146 22.89 -4.58 -5.75
C HIS A 146 21.62 -3.81 -5.34
N GLY A 147 21.69 -3.00 -4.27
CA GLY A 147 20.54 -2.32 -3.68
C GLY A 147 20.01 -3.03 -2.43
N MET A 148 19.14 -2.31 -1.73
CA MET A 148 18.42 -2.82 -0.57
C MET A 148 17.32 -3.78 -1.03
N ALA A 149 17.12 -4.87 -0.28
CA ALA A 149 15.98 -5.75 -0.43
C ALA A 149 14.69 -4.94 -0.36
N SER A 150 13.80 -5.17 -1.31
CA SER A 150 12.47 -4.57 -1.29
C SER A 150 11.49 -5.39 -0.48
N VAL A 151 10.38 -4.77 -0.09
CA VAL A 151 9.27 -5.49 0.57
C VAL A 151 8.73 -6.67 -0.24
N TRP A 152 8.91 -6.66 -1.56
CA TRP A 152 8.60 -7.82 -2.41
C TRP A 152 9.70 -8.88 -2.32
N ASP A 153 10.99 -8.50 -2.33
CA ASP A 153 12.07 -9.48 -2.14
C ASP A 153 11.91 -10.22 -0.79
N TYR A 154 11.45 -9.50 0.24
CA TYR A 154 11.17 -10.04 1.56
C TYR A 154 10.11 -11.17 1.59
N ASP A 155 9.28 -11.32 0.56
CA ASP A 155 8.34 -12.45 0.44
C ASP A 155 9.08 -13.81 0.47
N ILE A 156 10.32 -13.87 -0.01
CA ILE A 156 11.18 -15.07 0.05
C ILE A 156 11.58 -15.38 1.50
N VAL A 157 11.84 -14.35 2.30
CA VAL A 157 12.14 -14.50 3.74
C VAL A 157 10.90 -15.00 4.48
N LEU A 158 9.72 -14.45 4.17
CA LEU A 158 8.45 -14.94 4.71
C LEU A 158 8.25 -16.42 4.40
N MET A 159 8.50 -16.85 3.16
CA MET A 159 8.43 -18.26 2.78
C MET A 159 9.39 -19.11 3.63
N MET A 160 10.66 -18.72 3.72
CA MET A 160 11.66 -19.42 4.52
C MET A 160 11.25 -19.57 5.99
N VAL A 161 10.77 -18.48 6.63
CA VAL A 161 10.27 -18.49 8.01
C VAL A 161 9.06 -19.42 8.16
N SER A 162 8.14 -19.39 7.19
CA SER A 162 6.95 -20.25 7.17
C SER A 162 7.34 -21.72 7.17
N HIS A 163 8.26 -22.11 6.30
CA HIS A 163 8.76 -23.48 6.19
C HIS A 163 9.51 -23.94 7.43
N LEU A 164 10.40 -23.10 7.96
CA LEU A 164 11.13 -23.42 9.18
C LEU A 164 10.16 -23.63 10.35
N THR A 165 9.14 -22.79 10.44
CA THR A 165 8.13 -22.90 11.50
C THR A 165 7.28 -24.16 11.35
N GLU A 166 6.86 -24.50 10.14
CA GLU A 166 6.09 -25.71 9.88
C GLU A 166 6.92 -26.97 10.17
N GLY A 167 8.18 -27.00 9.73
CA GLY A 167 9.12 -28.08 10.09
C GLY A 167 9.28 -28.21 11.61
N MET A 168 9.36 -27.09 12.33
CA MET A 168 9.45 -27.10 13.79
C MET A 168 8.16 -27.60 14.46
N ASN A 169 6.99 -27.28 13.92
CA ASN A 169 5.71 -27.82 14.42
C ASN A 169 5.66 -29.33 14.26
N ARG A 170 6.07 -29.85 13.09
CA ARG A 170 6.13 -31.30 12.83
C ARG A 170 7.14 -32.02 13.72
N TYR A 171 8.28 -31.40 13.99
CA TYR A 171 9.25 -31.91 14.96
C TYR A 171 8.67 -31.98 16.37
N ARG A 172 7.98 -30.91 16.83
CA ARG A 172 7.30 -30.90 18.14
C ARG A 172 6.19 -31.95 18.24
N ASP A 173 5.52 -32.24 17.15
CA ASP A 173 4.52 -33.32 17.03
C ASP A 173 5.15 -34.72 16.93
N GLY A 174 6.49 -34.85 16.89
CA GLY A 174 7.20 -36.13 16.73
C GLY A 174 7.08 -36.75 15.34
N LYS A 175 6.67 -35.99 14.33
CA LYS A 175 6.45 -36.47 12.95
C LYS A 175 7.70 -36.42 12.08
N ASP A 176 8.60 -35.48 12.36
CA ASP A 176 9.81 -35.23 11.56
C ASP A 176 11.03 -34.93 12.46
N ALA A 177 12.23 -34.91 11.87
CA ALA A 177 13.46 -34.50 12.54
C ALA A 177 13.53 -32.97 12.73
N MET A 178 14.43 -32.51 13.60
CA MET A 178 14.70 -31.08 13.81
C MET A 178 15.05 -30.41 12.46
N PRO A 179 14.33 -29.36 12.04
CA PRO A 179 14.62 -28.69 10.78
C PRO A 179 15.98 -28.00 10.82
N GLY A 180 16.78 -28.17 9.76
CA GLY A 180 18.02 -27.41 9.59
C GLY A 180 17.79 -25.99 9.08
N ARG A 181 18.89 -25.23 8.93
CA ARG A 181 18.88 -23.85 8.42
C ARG A 181 18.75 -23.73 6.89
N VAL A 182 18.93 -24.82 6.15
CA VAL A 182 18.94 -24.82 4.69
C VAL A 182 17.56 -25.15 4.13
N PHE A 183 16.99 -24.18 3.44
CA PHE A 183 15.70 -24.22 2.77
C PHE A 183 15.90 -24.42 1.25
N ARG A 184 15.16 -25.37 0.65
CA ARG A 184 15.30 -25.74 -0.77
C ARG A 184 13.96 -25.66 -1.52
N PRO A 185 13.48 -24.46 -1.86
CA PRO A 185 12.27 -24.30 -2.65
C PRO A 185 12.54 -24.49 -4.15
N HIS A 186 11.52 -24.93 -4.90
CA HIS A 186 11.52 -24.71 -6.34
C HIS A 186 11.09 -23.27 -6.67
N VAL A 187 11.52 -22.73 -7.82
CA VAL A 187 11.19 -21.35 -8.21
C VAL A 187 9.68 -21.17 -8.37
N SER A 188 8.98 -22.18 -8.91
CA SER A 188 7.51 -22.14 -9.03
C SER A 188 6.84 -21.99 -7.66
N ASP A 189 7.37 -22.62 -6.61
CA ASP A 189 6.81 -22.55 -5.27
C ASP A 189 7.00 -21.16 -4.68
N ILE A 190 8.16 -20.53 -4.91
CA ILE A 190 8.39 -19.14 -4.50
C ILE A 190 7.39 -18.20 -5.19
N LEU A 191 7.19 -18.37 -6.50
CA LEU A 191 6.26 -17.54 -7.26
C LEU A 191 4.81 -17.77 -6.84
N LYS A 192 4.40 -19.02 -6.61
CA LYS A 192 3.06 -19.40 -6.12
C LYS A 192 2.83 -18.81 -4.72
N PHE A 193 3.76 -19.01 -3.79
CA PHE A 193 3.69 -18.48 -2.42
C PHE A 193 3.58 -16.95 -2.41
N ALA A 194 4.42 -16.25 -3.19
CA ALA A 194 4.36 -14.78 -3.30
C ALA A 194 3.22 -14.27 -4.21
N ARG A 195 2.35 -15.18 -4.69
CA ARG A 195 1.23 -14.93 -5.61
C ARG A 195 1.64 -14.15 -6.86
N ARG A 196 2.83 -14.40 -7.40
CA ARG A 196 3.37 -13.74 -8.61
C ARG A 196 3.02 -14.53 -9.86
N GLY A 197 3.05 -13.85 -11.02
CA GLY A 197 2.94 -14.53 -12.31
C GLY A 197 4.15 -15.43 -12.60
N ASP A 198 3.95 -16.45 -13.40
CA ASP A 198 4.83 -17.59 -13.69
C ASP A 198 5.67 -17.43 -14.98
N GLY A 199 5.96 -16.19 -15.38
CA GLY A 199 6.74 -15.90 -16.59
C GLY A 199 8.24 -16.19 -16.47
N SER A 200 8.93 -16.28 -17.62
CA SER A 200 10.38 -16.54 -17.69
C SER A 200 11.23 -15.44 -17.08
N ARG A 201 10.80 -14.17 -17.18
CA ARG A 201 11.51 -13.01 -16.60
C ARG A 201 11.57 -13.06 -15.08
N GLN A 202 10.56 -13.65 -14.44
CA GLN A 202 10.46 -13.73 -13.00
C GLN A 202 11.57 -14.60 -12.40
N VAL A 203 12.10 -15.56 -13.16
CA VAL A 203 13.22 -16.42 -12.77
C VAL A 203 14.49 -15.59 -12.56
N GLU A 204 14.83 -14.71 -13.51
CA GLU A 204 15.97 -13.78 -13.40
C GLU A 204 15.75 -12.76 -12.26
N GLU A 205 14.50 -12.35 -12.04
CA GLU A 205 14.15 -11.46 -10.93
C GLU A 205 14.34 -12.11 -9.56
N ILE A 206 14.20 -13.44 -9.44
CA ILE A 206 14.48 -14.19 -8.20
C ILE A 206 15.98 -14.18 -7.88
N GLU A 207 16.85 -14.45 -8.85
CA GLU A 207 18.31 -14.36 -8.62
C GLU A 207 18.71 -12.95 -8.15
N ALA A 208 18.19 -11.92 -8.83
CA ALA A 208 18.44 -10.53 -8.43
C ALA A 208 17.84 -10.18 -7.05
N ALA A 209 16.72 -10.81 -6.66
CA ALA A 209 16.13 -10.66 -5.32
C ALA A 209 17.03 -11.29 -4.25
N LEU A 210 17.57 -12.49 -4.51
CA LEU A 210 18.51 -13.17 -3.63
C LEU A 210 19.79 -12.36 -3.41
N ASP A 211 20.32 -11.72 -4.47
CA ASP A 211 21.46 -10.79 -4.35
C ASP A 211 21.18 -9.62 -3.40
N ARG A 212 19.99 -9.00 -3.52
CA ARG A 212 19.59 -7.90 -2.65
C ARG A 212 19.34 -8.35 -1.22
N LEU A 213 18.72 -9.51 -1.02
CA LEU A 213 18.49 -10.10 0.32
C LEU A 213 19.81 -10.40 1.02
N ARG A 214 20.75 -11.04 0.32
CA ARG A 214 22.08 -11.36 0.87
C ARG A 214 22.92 -10.10 1.13
N GLY A 215 22.72 -9.06 0.34
CA GLY A 215 23.39 -7.77 0.52
C GLY A 215 22.75 -6.84 1.56
N THR A 216 21.57 -7.16 2.09
CA THR A 216 20.89 -6.33 3.09
C THR A 216 21.23 -6.82 4.49
N THR A 217 21.88 -5.97 5.27
CA THR A 217 22.32 -6.29 6.63
C THR A 217 21.50 -5.50 7.63
N ILE A 218 20.93 -6.18 8.62
CA ILE A 218 20.30 -5.58 9.79
C ILE A 218 21.32 -5.59 10.92
N LYS A 219 21.61 -4.42 11.47
CA LYS A 219 22.41 -4.25 12.67
C LYS A 219 21.51 -3.76 13.80
N THR A 220 21.40 -4.56 14.85
CA THR A 220 20.61 -4.25 16.03
C THR A 220 21.56 -3.92 17.18
N VAL A 221 21.35 -2.76 17.79
CA VAL A 221 22.03 -2.37 19.03
C VAL A 221 20.99 -2.24 20.12
N ARG A 222 21.16 -3.00 21.20
CA ARG A 222 20.29 -2.97 22.38
C ARG A 222 21.10 -2.62 23.62
N GLU A 223 20.54 -1.77 24.46
CA GLU A 223 21.14 -1.34 25.72
C GLU A 223 20.26 -1.81 26.89
N ASN A 224 20.78 -2.79 27.65
CA ASN A 224 20.09 -3.40 28.77
C ASN A 224 20.87 -3.13 30.06
N GLY A 225 20.53 -2.04 30.75
CA GLY A 225 21.19 -1.63 31.99
C GLY A 225 22.68 -1.33 31.77
N LYS A 226 23.56 -2.21 32.24
CA LYS A 226 25.02 -2.07 32.11
C LYS A 226 25.60 -2.75 30.86
N PHE A 227 24.80 -3.53 30.14
CA PHE A 227 25.26 -4.29 28.99
C PHE A 227 24.74 -3.70 27.69
N ARG A 228 25.64 -3.61 26.70
CA ARG A 228 25.31 -3.22 25.33
C ARG A 228 25.58 -4.40 24.42
N THR A 229 24.55 -4.86 23.72
CA THR A 229 24.64 -5.94 22.72
C THR A 229 24.56 -5.33 21.33
N THR A 230 25.48 -5.73 20.44
CA THR A 230 25.46 -5.33 19.03
C THR A 230 25.55 -6.58 18.18
N GLU A 231 24.54 -6.81 17.37
CA GLU A 231 24.46 -7.93 16.42
C GLU A 231 24.26 -7.36 15.02
N ALA A 232 24.88 -7.97 14.01
CA ALA A 232 24.72 -7.57 12.62
C ALA A 232 24.66 -8.81 11.73
N GLU A 233 23.53 -9.03 11.07
CA GLU A 233 23.27 -10.22 10.27
C GLU A 233 22.47 -9.87 9.02
N GLY A 234 22.55 -10.71 7.99
CA GLY A 234 21.78 -10.57 6.76
C GLY A 234 20.32 -11.00 6.91
N LEU A 235 19.50 -10.64 5.92
CA LEU A 235 18.15 -11.21 5.77
C LEU A 235 18.18 -12.69 5.37
N ILE A 236 19.23 -13.09 4.65
CA ILE A 236 19.61 -14.48 4.36
C ILE A 236 21.11 -14.63 4.60
N ALA A 237 21.56 -15.80 5.07
CA ALA A 237 22.99 -16.04 5.29
C ALA A 237 23.71 -16.36 3.98
N ARG A 238 23.10 -17.22 3.16
CA ARG A 238 23.67 -17.71 1.91
C ARG A 238 22.53 -18.10 0.97
N TYR A 239 22.81 -18.08 -0.33
CA TYR A 239 22.00 -18.79 -1.31
C TYR A 239 22.90 -19.53 -2.31
N ARG A 240 22.34 -20.53 -2.99
CA ARG A 240 22.94 -21.23 -4.13
C ARG A 240 21.86 -21.45 -5.17
N VAL A 241 22.08 -20.95 -6.38
CA VAL A 241 21.21 -21.26 -7.52
C VAL A 241 21.98 -22.14 -8.48
N LEU A 242 21.40 -23.29 -8.84
CA LEU A 242 21.90 -24.15 -9.88
C LEU A 242 21.05 -23.91 -11.12
N SER A 243 21.66 -23.39 -12.19
CA SER A 243 20.99 -23.12 -13.46
C SER A 243 21.63 -23.94 -14.57
N ARG A 244 20.82 -24.43 -15.51
CA ARG A 244 21.33 -25.13 -16.68
C ARG A 244 21.98 -24.14 -17.64
N THR A 245 23.16 -24.45 -18.15
CA THR A 245 23.91 -23.58 -19.07
C THR A 245 23.25 -23.45 -20.44
N ASP A 246 22.56 -24.50 -20.90
CA ASP A 246 21.93 -24.58 -22.22
C ASP A 246 20.63 -23.77 -22.32
N THR A 247 19.79 -23.84 -21.28
CA THR A 247 18.43 -23.30 -21.26
C THR A 247 18.29 -22.10 -20.32
N LYS A 248 19.32 -21.80 -19.52
CA LYS A 248 19.30 -20.81 -18.43
C LYS A 248 18.17 -21.02 -17.40
N LYS A 249 17.56 -22.21 -17.39
CA LYS A 249 16.51 -22.56 -16.43
C LYS A 249 17.15 -22.92 -15.09
N ILE A 250 16.58 -22.40 -14.01
CA ILE A 250 16.95 -22.78 -12.65
C ILE A 250 16.50 -24.22 -12.39
N ALA A 251 17.44 -25.07 -11.99
CA ALA A 251 17.23 -26.45 -11.58
C ALA A 251 16.99 -26.58 -10.06
N SER A 252 17.69 -25.79 -9.25
CA SER A 252 17.48 -25.79 -7.78
C SER A 252 17.89 -24.46 -7.15
N VAL A 253 17.17 -24.08 -6.10
CA VAL A 253 17.51 -22.95 -5.23
C VAL A 253 17.73 -23.48 -3.82
N GLU A 254 18.86 -23.14 -3.22
CA GLU A 254 19.13 -23.34 -1.79
C GLU A 254 19.25 -21.97 -1.12
N ILE A 255 18.60 -21.76 0.01
CA ILE A 255 18.65 -20.55 0.81
C ILE A 255 18.97 -20.96 2.25
N GLU A 256 19.94 -20.31 2.87
CA GLU A 256 20.32 -20.57 4.25
C GLU A 256 19.78 -19.45 5.14
N ALA A 257 18.97 -19.83 6.14
CA ALA A 257 18.45 -18.91 7.14
C ALA A 257 19.61 -18.34 7.97
N PRO A 258 19.60 -17.02 8.25
CA PRO A 258 20.54 -16.42 9.19
C PRO A 258 20.27 -16.93 10.62
N GLU A 259 21.26 -16.79 11.49
CA GLU A 259 21.20 -17.38 12.83
C GLU A 259 20.08 -16.72 13.63
N TRP A 260 19.93 -15.39 13.58
CA TRP A 260 18.87 -14.69 14.28
C TRP A 260 17.45 -15.21 13.94
N ILE A 261 17.12 -15.37 12.66
CA ILE A 261 15.81 -15.93 12.23
C ILE A 261 15.65 -17.37 12.72
N TYR A 262 16.71 -18.18 12.61
CA TYR A 262 16.64 -19.57 13.03
C TYR A 262 16.37 -19.70 14.53
N ARG A 263 17.08 -18.92 15.35
CA ARG A 263 16.89 -18.86 16.81
C ARG A 263 15.47 -18.47 17.20
N GLU A 264 14.91 -17.45 16.56
CA GLU A 264 13.54 -16.97 16.84
C GLU A 264 12.45 -18.00 16.57
N VAL A 265 12.69 -18.95 15.66
CA VAL A 265 11.75 -20.03 15.35
C VAL A 265 11.98 -21.27 16.23
N VAL A 266 13.25 -21.61 16.50
CA VAL A 266 13.63 -22.90 17.10
C VAL A 266 13.83 -22.85 18.61
N GLU A 267 14.44 -21.79 19.17
CA GLU A 267 14.86 -21.77 20.59
C GLU A 267 13.69 -21.62 21.57
N GLY A 268 12.61 -20.94 21.15
CA GLY A 268 11.44 -20.69 22.01
C GLY A 268 10.50 -21.89 22.15
N LYS A 269 9.76 -21.95 23.27
CA LYS A 269 8.58 -22.85 23.40
C LYS A 269 7.53 -22.59 22.32
N LYS A 270 7.38 -21.31 21.95
CA LYS A 270 6.57 -20.86 20.80
C LYS A 270 7.48 -20.04 19.87
N PRO A 271 7.41 -20.25 18.55
CA PRO A 271 8.12 -19.41 17.58
C PRO A 271 7.66 -17.96 17.69
N ASP A 272 8.59 -16.99 17.63
CA ASP A 272 8.24 -15.56 17.64
C ASP A 272 7.84 -15.08 16.23
N VAL A 273 6.81 -15.70 15.67
CA VAL A 273 6.31 -15.43 14.32
C VAL A 273 4.80 -15.20 14.34
N LEU A 274 4.31 -14.36 13.44
CA LEU A 274 2.88 -14.14 13.23
C LEU A 274 2.46 -14.66 11.86
N THR A 275 1.30 -15.30 11.82
CA THR A 275 0.68 -15.71 10.55
C THR A 275 0.16 -14.47 9.83
N VAL A 276 0.48 -14.38 8.54
CA VAL A 276 -0.01 -13.34 7.62
C VAL A 276 -1.16 -13.88 6.77
N HIS A 277 -2.12 -13.01 6.46
CA HIS A 277 -3.26 -13.35 5.60
C HIS A 277 -2.79 -13.70 4.19
N PRO A 278 -3.40 -14.68 3.49
CA PRO A 278 -3.04 -15.03 2.11
C PRO A 278 -3.11 -13.85 1.12
N ASP A 279 -4.01 -12.90 1.36
CA ASP A 279 -4.13 -11.68 0.52
C ASP A 279 -3.05 -10.62 0.80
N TYR A 280 -2.19 -10.81 1.81
CA TYR A 280 -1.03 -9.94 2.03
C TYR A 280 -0.17 -9.78 0.77
N PHE A 281 0.07 -10.89 0.06
CA PHE A 281 0.88 -10.89 -1.15
C PHE A 281 0.21 -10.16 -2.33
N LEU A 282 -1.09 -9.91 -2.26
CA LEU A 282 -1.84 -9.15 -3.25
C LEU A 282 -1.79 -7.64 -3.02
N ILE A 283 -1.35 -7.17 -1.85
CA ILE A 283 -1.16 -5.74 -1.62
C ILE A 283 -0.06 -5.23 -2.56
N ASP A 284 -0.43 -4.39 -3.53
CA ASP A 284 0.50 -3.84 -4.52
C ASP A 284 1.39 -2.72 -3.96
N PRO A 285 0.90 -1.73 -3.20
CA PRO A 285 1.77 -0.67 -2.71
C PRO A 285 2.67 -1.16 -1.57
N GLY A 286 3.97 -0.85 -1.64
CA GLY A 286 4.92 -1.27 -0.62
C GLY A 286 4.60 -0.71 0.77
N ILE A 287 4.08 0.52 0.84
CA ILE A 287 3.58 1.09 2.11
C ILE A 287 2.39 0.32 2.67
N GLY A 288 1.50 -0.22 1.83
CA GLY A 288 0.37 -1.04 2.27
C GLY A 288 0.85 -2.33 2.93
N ARG A 289 1.86 -3.00 2.34
CA ARG A 289 2.47 -4.19 2.95
C ARG A 289 3.14 -3.88 4.29
N PHE A 290 3.87 -2.76 4.38
CA PHE A 290 4.43 -2.31 5.66
C PHE A 290 3.35 -2.04 6.71
N LEU A 291 2.28 -1.34 6.34
CA LEU A 291 1.16 -1.04 7.24
C LEU A 291 0.44 -2.31 7.72
N TYR A 292 0.23 -3.30 6.84
CA TYR A 292 -0.33 -4.59 7.25
C TYR A 292 0.55 -5.27 8.30
N ARG A 293 1.88 -5.31 8.08
CA ARG A 293 2.82 -5.90 9.06
C ARG A 293 2.77 -5.15 10.39
N LEU A 294 2.78 -3.81 10.35
CA LEU A 294 2.68 -2.98 11.53
C LEU A 294 1.37 -3.25 12.29
N ALA A 295 0.22 -3.24 11.59
CA ALA A 295 -1.09 -3.54 12.16
C ALA A 295 -1.12 -4.93 12.80
N ARG A 296 -0.59 -5.95 12.12
CA ARG A 296 -0.52 -7.33 12.63
C ARG A 296 0.31 -7.44 13.90
N ARG A 297 1.38 -6.66 14.03
CA ARG A 297 2.23 -6.60 15.22
C ARG A 297 1.60 -5.85 16.39
N VAL A 298 0.98 -4.69 16.13
CA VAL A 298 0.62 -3.72 17.17
C VAL A 298 -0.87 -3.73 17.52
N ALA A 299 -1.75 -3.86 16.53
CA ALA A 299 -3.18 -4.03 16.76
C ALA A 299 -3.50 -5.49 17.07
N GLY A 300 -2.85 -6.44 16.38
CA GLY A 300 -3.11 -7.86 16.59
C GLY A 300 -4.58 -8.19 16.39
N GLU A 301 -5.28 -8.47 17.49
CA GLU A 301 -6.72 -8.79 17.55
C GLU A 301 -7.59 -7.63 18.06
N THR A 302 -7.00 -6.48 18.39
CA THR A 302 -7.67 -5.31 18.96
C THR A 302 -7.54 -4.11 18.02
N ASP A 303 -7.46 -2.91 18.57
CA ASP A 303 -7.08 -1.68 17.90
C ASP A 303 -5.68 -1.21 18.33
N ALA A 304 -5.07 -0.36 17.50
CA ALA A 304 -3.86 0.36 17.83
C ALA A 304 -3.84 1.72 17.15
N LYS A 305 -3.16 2.66 17.81
CA LYS A 305 -3.10 4.07 17.40
C LYS A 305 -1.65 4.53 17.26
N TRP A 306 -1.30 5.06 16.09
CA TRP A 306 0.06 5.47 15.75
C TRP A 306 0.07 6.84 15.07
N SER A 307 1.03 7.70 15.41
CA SER A 307 1.15 9.00 14.72
C SER A 307 1.67 8.80 13.29
N PHE A 308 1.21 9.63 12.34
CA PHE A 308 1.71 9.58 10.97
C PHE A 308 3.24 9.79 10.91
N GLN A 309 3.77 10.61 11.81
CA GLN A 309 5.21 10.88 11.93
C GLN A 309 5.99 9.62 12.31
N THR A 310 5.52 8.88 13.32
CA THR A 310 6.19 7.64 13.75
C THR A 310 6.13 6.58 12.65
N ILE A 311 5.00 6.44 11.95
CA ILE A 311 4.90 5.49 10.83
C ILE A 311 5.86 5.91 9.71
N TYR A 312 5.96 7.21 9.39
CA TYR A 312 6.91 7.73 8.41
C TYR A 312 8.36 7.34 8.76
N GLU A 313 8.78 7.60 9.99
CA GLU A 313 10.11 7.28 10.51
C GLU A 313 10.42 5.79 10.46
N ARG A 314 9.46 4.94 10.83
CA ARG A 314 9.65 3.47 10.86
C ARG A 314 9.48 2.78 9.51
N SER A 315 8.78 3.41 8.57
CA SER A 315 8.50 2.85 7.24
C SER A 315 9.72 2.86 6.31
N GLY A 316 10.76 3.65 6.60
CA GLY A 316 11.90 3.83 5.70
C GLY A 316 11.55 4.54 4.39
N SER A 317 10.46 5.32 4.37
CA SER A 317 10.05 6.12 3.19
C SER A 317 11.07 7.21 2.87
N THR A 318 11.49 7.32 1.61
CA THR A 318 12.46 8.32 1.12
C THR A 318 11.80 9.62 0.61
N GLY A 319 10.49 9.62 0.37
CA GLY A 319 9.75 10.81 -0.07
C GLY A 319 9.47 11.78 1.08
N SER A 320 9.15 13.04 0.77
CA SER A 320 8.79 14.02 1.81
C SER A 320 7.61 13.56 2.68
N PHE A 321 7.59 13.99 3.95
CA PHE A 321 6.50 13.67 4.88
C PHE A 321 5.11 14.02 4.31
N LYS A 322 4.99 15.18 3.62
CA LYS A 322 3.74 15.57 2.95
C LYS A 322 3.28 14.54 1.91
N LYS A 323 4.18 14.02 1.09
CA LYS A 323 3.88 13.00 0.08
C LYS A 323 3.57 11.66 0.72
N PHE A 324 4.26 11.31 1.81
CA PHE A 324 3.96 10.15 2.63
C PHE A 324 2.53 10.21 3.17
N CYS A 325 2.14 11.32 3.83
CA CYS A 325 0.78 11.50 4.35
C CYS A 325 -0.28 11.40 3.25
N GLN A 326 -0.01 11.94 2.05
CA GLN A 326 -0.90 11.80 0.90
C GLN A 326 -1.05 10.33 0.48
N ASN A 327 0.04 9.57 0.43
CA ASN A 327 -0.01 8.15 0.09
C ASN A 327 -0.71 7.34 1.17
N LEU A 328 -0.45 7.61 2.46
CA LEU A 328 -1.10 6.95 3.58
C LEU A 328 -2.62 7.18 3.55
N ARG A 329 -3.07 8.40 3.28
CA ARG A 329 -4.50 8.71 3.11
C ARG A 329 -5.13 7.95 1.96
N LYS A 330 -4.42 7.72 0.85
CA LYS A 330 -4.94 6.84 -0.22
C LYS A 330 -5.15 5.41 0.26
N VAL A 331 -4.25 4.88 1.09
CA VAL A 331 -4.42 3.55 1.72
C VAL A 331 -5.61 3.54 2.67
N ILE A 332 -5.77 4.58 3.50
CA ILE A 332 -6.92 4.73 4.40
C ILE A 332 -8.23 4.82 3.61
N THR A 333 -8.27 5.58 2.51
CA THR A 333 -9.47 5.72 1.68
C THR A 333 -9.81 4.44 0.92
N ALA A 334 -8.81 3.68 0.45
CA ALA A 334 -9.05 2.38 -0.17
C ALA A 334 -9.62 1.37 0.83
N ASN A 335 -9.14 1.41 2.07
CA ASN A 335 -9.52 0.54 3.18
C ASN A 335 -9.73 -0.91 2.74
N ASP A 336 -8.76 -1.48 2.02
CA ASP A 336 -8.79 -2.82 1.45
C ASP A 336 -7.65 -3.70 1.99
N LEU A 337 -6.96 -3.25 3.05
CA LEU A 337 -5.99 -4.10 3.74
C LEU A 337 -6.72 -5.33 4.32
N PRO A 338 -6.18 -6.55 4.13
CA PRO A 338 -6.75 -7.75 4.73
C PRO A 338 -6.82 -7.62 6.25
N GLU A 339 -7.89 -8.14 6.85
CA GLU A 339 -8.13 -8.18 8.31
C GLU A 339 -8.19 -6.84 9.06
N TYR A 340 -7.86 -5.70 8.47
CA TYR A 340 -7.71 -4.44 9.20
C TYR A 340 -8.47 -3.27 8.57
N ASP A 341 -9.19 -2.53 9.40
CA ASP A 341 -9.77 -1.24 9.07
C ASP A 341 -8.83 -0.11 9.49
N LEU A 342 -8.63 0.83 8.57
CA LEU A 342 -7.78 2.00 8.75
C LEU A 342 -8.62 3.27 8.87
N ARG A 343 -8.29 4.12 9.84
CA ARG A 343 -8.98 5.40 10.08
C ARG A 343 -7.97 6.49 10.40
N GLU A 344 -8.24 7.72 9.98
CA GLU A 344 -7.48 8.88 10.41
C GLU A 344 -8.22 9.59 11.56
N GLU A 345 -7.50 9.90 12.63
CA GLU A 345 -7.98 10.76 13.71
C GLU A 345 -7.05 11.96 13.90
N ALA A 346 -7.62 13.09 14.34
CA ALA A 346 -6.83 14.23 14.77
C ALA A 346 -6.17 13.93 16.13
N GLY A 347 -4.86 14.15 16.22
CA GLY A 347 -4.09 14.09 17.45
C GLY A 347 -3.46 15.44 17.79
N GLN A 348 -3.03 15.60 19.05
CA GLN A 348 -2.40 16.84 19.53
C GLN A 348 -1.15 17.22 18.72
N SER A 349 -0.35 16.23 18.30
CA SER A 349 0.88 16.42 17.53
C SER A 349 0.72 16.15 16.03
N GLY A 350 -0.53 16.13 15.52
CA GLY A 350 -0.86 15.87 14.12
C GLY A 350 -1.72 14.62 13.93
N ALA A 351 -1.90 14.24 12.66
CA ALA A 351 -2.76 13.11 12.27
C ALA A 351 -2.25 11.76 12.84
N GLN A 352 -3.20 10.94 13.30
CA GLN A 352 -2.97 9.61 13.85
C GLN A 352 -3.74 8.58 13.03
N LEU A 353 -3.10 7.44 12.77
CA LEU A 353 -3.69 6.27 12.15
C LEU A 353 -4.23 5.35 13.23
N ILE A 354 -5.51 4.98 13.11
CA ILE A 354 -6.14 3.91 13.87
C ILE A 354 -6.19 2.68 12.98
N MET A 355 -5.71 1.56 13.51
CA MET A 355 -5.74 0.25 12.89
C MET A 355 -6.59 -0.64 13.77
N THR A 356 -7.71 -1.15 13.26
CA THR A 356 -8.63 -2.02 14.02
C THR A 356 -8.80 -3.33 13.28
N LYS A 357 -8.69 -4.47 13.96
CA LYS A 357 -9.00 -5.75 13.32
C LYS A 357 -10.48 -5.79 12.92
N ARG A 358 -10.75 -6.13 11.66
CA ARG A 358 -12.10 -6.41 11.15
C ARG A 358 -12.64 -7.60 11.94
N ASP A 359 -13.88 -7.48 12.41
CA ASP A 359 -14.53 -8.44 13.33
C ASP A 359 -14.06 -8.41 14.79
N ALA A 360 -13.23 -7.45 15.20
CA ALA A 360 -13.16 -7.06 16.61
C ALA A 360 -14.50 -6.43 16.97
N ILE A 361 -15.44 -7.22 17.50
CA ILE A 361 -16.74 -6.76 18.00
C ILE A 361 -16.47 -5.54 18.89
N PRO A 362 -16.91 -4.32 18.52
CA PRO A 362 -16.87 -3.22 19.46
C PRO A 362 -17.83 -3.63 20.58
N MET A 363 -17.29 -3.96 21.74
CA MET A 363 -18.05 -4.02 22.98
C MET A 363 -18.63 -2.62 23.17
N LEU A 364 -19.86 -2.42 22.69
CA LEU A 364 -20.68 -1.29 23.08
C LEU A 364 -20.69 -1.30 24.62
N PRO A 365 -20.36 -0.19 25.29
CA PRO A 365 -20.53 -0.14 26.72
C PRO A 365 -22.00 -0.50 27.02
N PRO A 366 -22.27 -1.38 28.00
CA PRO A 366 -23.65 -1.65 28.39
C PRO A 366 -24.26 -0.30 28.74
N GLY A 367 -25.31 0.07 28.00
CA GLY A 367 -26.00 1.33 28.19
C GLY A 367 -26.38 1.48 29.65
N THR A 368 -25.93 2.59 30.25
CA THR A 368 -26.48 3.13 31.49
C THR A 368 -27.41 4.27 31.15
#